data_AF-A0A0L6JFU3-F1
#
_entry.id   AF-A0A0L6JFU3-F1
#
_cell.length_a   1.000
_cell.length_b   1.000
_cell.length_c   1.000
_cell.angle_alpha   90.00
_cell.angle_beta   90.00
_cell.angle_gamma   90.00
#
_symmetry.space_group_name_H-M   'P 1'
#
loop_
_entity.id
_entity.type
_entity.pdbx_description
1 polymer ?
#
loop_
_entity_poly.entity_id
_entity_poly.type
_entity_poly.pdbx_seq_one_letter_code
_entity_poly.pdbx_strand_id
1 'polypeptide(L)'
;MSGDFLPEGTPRGLPGPLPANERILWQGSPTIGGLLVRVYHARLVAAWFAACALAFGLTAGSPVSALATVGPTLAVGAVGLALLWLFAWLSHRTTVYTITDRRVVLHTGIALPVTHNVPFAQVEGAALRALTDGSGDLPLRLRPGLRIAYLQLWPHARPWRIARTEPMLRSVPDADAVAALLARAVEAHAAASQTVRPVIVPRSRAVQENPGRLVAAE
;
A
#
# COMPACT_ATOMS: atom_id res chain seq x y z
N MET A 1 8.74 18.21 -9.09
CA MET A 1 8.40 18.81 -10.39
C MET A 1 7.45 17.87 -11.14
N SER A 2 6.19 17.77 -10.73
CA SER A 2 5.21 16.83 -11.33
C SER A 2 3.78 17.38 -11.38
N GLY A 3 3.60 18.70 -11.19
CA GLY A 3 2.29 19.34 -11.12
C GLY A 3 1.67 19.70 -12.48
N ASP A 4 2.46 19.80 -13.54
CA ASP A 4 2.05 20.48 -14.79
C ASP A 4 1.47 19.55 -15.88
N PHE A 5 1.28 18.26 -15.61
CA PHE A 5 0.82 17.28 -16.60
C PHE A 5 -0.57 16.69 -16.33
N LEU A 6 -1.21 17.04 -15.21
CA LEU A 6 -2.53 16.54 -14.86
C LEU A 6 -3.58 17.63 -15.08
N PRO A 7 -4.74 17.29 -15.67
CA PRO A 7 -5.85 18.23 -15.83
C PRO A 7 -6.17 18.92 -14.49
N GLU A 8 -6.49 20.21 -14.55
CA GLU A 8 -6.90 20.99 -13.38
C GLU A 8 -8.00 20.25 -12.61
N GLY A 9 -7.83 20.12 -11.30
CA GLY A 9 -8.77 19.40 -10.42
C GLY A 9 -8.44 17.93 -10.15
N THR A 10 -7.33 17.38 -10.65
CA THR A 10 -6.91 16.02 -10.30
C THR A 10 -6.47 15.93 -8.83
N PRO A 11 -7.12 15.11 -7.99
CA PRO A 11 -6.75 14.95 -6.59
C PRO A 11 -5.33 14.40 -6.44
N ARG A 12 -4.61 14.89 -5.41
CA ARG A 12 -3.22 14.49 -5.13
C ARG A 12 -3.10 12.97 -5.03
N GLY A 13 -2.13 12.38 -5.74
CA GLY A 13 -1.87 10.93 -5.70
C GLY A 13 -2.74 10.08 -6.63
N LEU A 14 -3.52 10.69 -7.52
CA LEU A 14 -4.17 9.97 -8.62
C LEU A 14 -3.40 10.14 -9.93
N PRO A 15 -3.40 9.12 -10.82
CA PRO A 15 -2.66 9.17 -12.08
C PRO A 15 -3.39 9.99 -13.16
N GLY A 16 -4.61 10.43 -12.90
CA GLY A 16 -5.46 11.17 -13.82
C GLY A 16 -6.79 11.56 -13.16
N PRO A 17 -7.64 12.33 -13.85
CA PRO A 17 -8.92 12.79 -13.31
C PRO A 17 -9.82 11.60 -12.98
N LEU A 18 -10.60 11.76 -11.92
CA LEU A 18 -11.55 10.74 -11.47
C LEU A 18 -12.63 10.55 -12.56
N PRO A 19 -12.97 9.31 -12.96
CA PRO A 19 -14.10 9.07 -13.83
C PRO A 19 -15.38 9.71 -13.27
N ALA A 20 -16.24 10.25 -14.14
CA ALA A 20 -17.42 11.04 -13.73
C ALA A 20 -18.43 10.30 -12.81
N ASN A 21 -18.30 8.98 -12.69
CA ASN A 21 -19.15 8.12 -11.88
C ASN A 21 -18.40 7.44 -10.72
N GLU A 22 -17.18 7.87 -10.39
CA GLU A 22 -16.39 7.37 -9.27
C GLU A 22 -16.31 8.48 -8.21
N ARG A 23 -16.34 8.11 -6.92
CA ARG A 23 -16.19 9.08 -5.82
C ARG A 23 -15.11 8.64 -4.85
N ILE A 24 -14.34 9.62 -4.36
CA ILE A 24 -13.37 9.38 -3.29
C ILE A 24 -14.13 9.30 -1.97
N LEU A 25 -13.98 8.18 -1.26
CA LEU A 25 -14.56 7.97 0.06
C LEU A 25 -13.60 8.39 1.16
N TRP A 26 -12.30 8.16 0.96
CA TRP A 26 -11.26 8.53 1.90
C TRP A 26 -9.93 8.72 1.19
N GLN A 27 -9.13 9.67 1.66
CA GLN A 27 -7.77 9.88 1.20
C GLN A 27 -6.87 10.22 2.39
N GLY A 28 -5.71 9.57 2.47
CA GLY A 28 -4.77 9.79 3.57
C GLY A 28 -3.37 9.28 3.27
N SER A 29 -2.45 9.49 4.21
CA SER A 29 -1.04 9.09 4.10
C SER A 29 -0.59 8.32 5.35
N PRO A 30 0.46 7.49 5.26
CA PRO A 30 0.97 6.72 6.41
C PRO A 30 1.53 7.64 7.50
N THR A 31 1.33 7.33 8.78
CA THR A 31 1.93 8.12 9.87
C THR A 31 3.45 7.97 9.93
N ILE A 32 4.17 9.08 10.16
CA ILE A 32 5.65 9.09 10.24
C ILE A 32 6.12 8.20 11.39
N GLY A 33 5.50 8.31 12.57
CA GLY A 33 5.84 7.49 13.73
C GLY A 33 5.65 6.00 13.46
N GLY A 34 4.57 5.64 12.75
CA GLY A 34 4.32 4.27 12.35
C GLY A 34 5.37 3.72 11.40
N LEU A 35 5.77 4.51 10.40
CA LEU A 35 6.86 4.15 9.48
C LEU A 35 8.18 3.95 10.24
N LEU A 36 8.56 4.90 11.10
CA LEU A 36 9.79 4.84 11.89
C LEU A 36 9.88 3.58 12.75
N VAL A 37 8.81 3.27 13.49
CA VAL A 37 8.82 2.17 14.44
C VAL A 37 8.66 0.81 13.76
N ARG A 38 7.78 0.70 12.76
CA ARG A 38 7.33 -0.60 12.22
C ARG A 38 7.90 -0.94 10.86
N VAL A 39 8.30 0.05 10.05
CA VAL A 39 8.92 -0.18 8.73
C VAL A 39 10.43 -0.07 8.84
N TYR A 40 10.93 0.99 9.45
CA TYR A 40 12.37 1.25 9.56
C TYR A 40 13.02 0.74 10.85
N HIS A 41 12.23 0.17 11.76
CA HIS A 41 12.72 -0.42 13.01
C HIS A 41 13.63 0.51 13.82
N ALA A 42 13.34 1.82 13.82
CA ALA A 42 14.17 2.85 14.45
C ALA A 42 14.42 2.58 15.95
N ARG A 43 13.48 1.91 16.64
CA ARG A 43 13.65 1.49 18.04
C ARG A 43 14.77 0.46 18.21
N LEU A 44 14.89 -0.49 17.29
CA LEU A 44 15.94 -1.50 17.32
C LEU A 44 17.30 -0.87 17.04
N VAL A 45 17.35 0.05 16.08
CA VAL A 45 18.56 0.83 15.77
C VAL A 45 19.00 1.67 16.97
N ALA A 46 18.06 2.39 17.60
CA ALA A 46 18.35 3.17 18.81
C ALA A 46 18.85 2.27 19.96
N ALA A 47 18.19 1.13 20.19
CA ALA A 47 18.59 0.17 21.22
C ALA A 47 19.99 -0.41 20.95
N TRP A 48 20.30 -0.72 19.69
CA TRP A 48 21.62 -1.20 19.29
C TRP A 48 22.73 -0.19 19.61
N PHE A 49 22.57 1.06 19.15
CA PHE A 49 23.56 2.11 19.43
C PHE A 49 23.67 2.44 20.92
N ALA A 50 22.56 2.39 21.67
CA ALA A 50 22.57 2.55 23.12
C ALA A 50 23.35 1.41 23.81
N ALA A 51 23.17 0.16 23.37
CA ALA A 51 23.91 -0.98 23.89
C ALA A 51 25.42 -0.89 23.59
N CYS A 52 25.78 -0.49 22.37
CA CYS A 52 27.18 -0.24 22.01
C CYS A 52 27.80 0.89 22.85
N ALA A 53 27.08 2.00 22.99
CA ALA A 53 27.50 3.13 23.82
C ALA A 53 27.73 2.71 25.29
N LEU A 54 26.83 1.90 25.84
CA LEU A 54 26.99 1.35 27.20
C LEU A 54 28.22 0.44 27.29
N ALA A 55 28.39 -0.49 26.35
CA ALA A 55 29.52 -1.41 26.34
C ALA A 55 30.87 -0.66 26.30
N PHE A 56 31.00 0.33 25.42
CA PHE A 56 32.22 1.16 25.34
C PHE A 56 32.42 2.01 26.59
N GLY A 57 31.34 2.55 27.17
CA GLY A 57 31.40 3.29 28.42
C GLY A 57 31.93 2.45 29.59
N LEU A 58 31.55 1.17 29.67
CA LEU A 58 32.01 0.24 30.71
C LEU A 58 33.50 -0.10 30.60
N THR A 59 34.08 -0.01 29.40
CA THR A 59 35.52 -0.25 29.18
C THR A 59 36.40 0.97 29.44
N ALA A 60 35.80 2.13 29.70
CA ALA A 60 36.55 3.38 29.87
C ALA A 60 37.12 3.51 31.29
N GLY A 61 38.41 3.83 31.39
CA GLY A 61 39.12 3.98 32.67
C GLY A 61 38.85 5.29 33.41
N SER A 62 38.11 6.23 32.82
CA SER A 62 37.74 7.51 33.43
C SER A 62 36.49 8.12 32.76
N PRO A 63 35.75 9.01 33.42
CA PRO A 63 34.60 9.70 32.81
C PRO A 63 34.96 10.50 31.54
N VAL A 64 36.15 11.11 31.51
CA VAL A 64 36.62 11.87 30.33
C VAL A 64 36.94 10.94 29.16
N SER A 65 37.59 9.80 29.43
CA SER A 65 37.84 8.79 28.39
C SER A 65 36.54 8.10 27.93
N ALA A 66 35.56 7.96 28.82
CA ALA A 66 34.23 7.43 28.47
C ALA A 66 33.53 8.33 27.45
N LEU A 67 33.55 9.65 27.64
CA LEU A 67 32.94 10.57 26.69
C LEU A 67 33.62 10.54 25.31
N ALA A 68 34.96 10.49 25.29
CA ALA A 68 35.73 10.38 24.04
C ALA A 68 35.45 9.06 23.28
N THR A 69 35.16 7.97 24.01
CA THR A 69 34.92 6.64 23.42
C THR A 69 33.47 6.44 22.99
N VAL A 70 32.52 6.93 23.79
CA VAL A 70 31.07 6.78 23.55
C VAL A 70 30.53 7.84 22.58
N GLY A 71 31.07 9.06 22.63
CA GLY A 71 30.62 10.19 21.84
C GLY A 71 30.50 9.90 20.34
N PRO A 72 31.53 9.35 19.67
CA PRO A 72 31.45 8.98 18.26
C PRO A 72 30.36 7.95 17.96
N THR A 73 30.17 6.95 18.84
CA THR A 73 29.14 5.91 18.67
C THR A 73 27.74 6.51 18.72
N LEU A 74 27.49 7.40 19.69
CA LEU A 74 26.21 8.10 19.79
C LEU A 74 26.00 9.06 18.62
N ALA A 75 27.04 9.74 18.14
CA ALA A 75 26.96 10.62 16.98
C ALA A 75 26.57 9.85 15.71
N VAL A 76 27.21 8.71 15.44
CA VAL A 76 26.86 7.83 14.31
C VAL A 76 25.42 7.31 14.45
N GLY A 77 25.04 6.89 15.66
CA GLY A 77 23.66 6.46 15.94
C GLY A 77 22.63 7.56 15.70
N ALA A 78 22.91 8.79 16.13
CA ALA A 78 22.05 9.95 15.91
C ALA A 78 21.90 10.28 14.42
N VAL A 79 23.00 10.25 13.66
CA VAL A 79 22.97 10.43 12.19
C VAL A 79 22.13 9.33 11.53
N GLY A 80 22.31 8.07 11.93
CA GLY A 80 21.52 6.95 11.42
C GLY A 80 20.03 7.12 11.68
N LEU A 81 19.65 7.50 12.90
CA LEU A 81 18.25 7.78 13.26
C LEU A 81 17.68 8.98 12.50
N ALA A 82 18.48 10.03 12.29
CA ALA A 82 18.08 11.19 11.49
C ALA A 82 17.81 10.81 10.03
N LEU A 83 18.61 9.92 9.45
CA LEU A 83 18.37 9.39 8.10
C LEU A 83 17.09 8.56 8.04
N LEU A 84 16.82 7.70 9.03
CA LEU A 84 15.56 6.94 9.08
C LEU A 84 14.35 7.86 9.22
N TRP A 85 14.46 8.90 10.03
CA TRP A 85 13.43 9.93 10.15
C TRP A 85 13.20 10.65 8.82
N LEU A 86 14.27 11.02 8.11
CA LEU A 86 14.19 11.62 6.79
C LEU A 86 13.45 10.70 5.82
N PHE A 87 13.82 9.41 5.75
CA PHE A 87 13.11 8.44 4.90
C PHE A 87 11.62 8.32 5.26
N ALA A 88 11.28 8.22 6.55
CA ALA A 88 9.89 8.17 6.99
C ALA A 88 9.11 9.44 6.64
N TRP A 89 9.73 10.61 6.77
CA TRP A 89 9.14 11.88 6.39
C TRP A 89 8.93 11.97 4.88
N LEU A 90 9.91 11.58 4.05
CA LEU A 90 9.74 11.53 2.60
C LEU A 90 8.64 10.55 2.21
N SER A 91 8.62 9.33 2.76
CA SER A 91 7.56 8.35 2.51
C SER A 91 6.18 8.88 2.88
N HIS A 92 6.02 9.54 4.03
CA HIS A 92 4.76 10.19 4.40
C HIS A 92 4.33 11.27 3.40
N ARG A 93 5.28 12.07 2.91
CA ARG A 93 5.01 13.17 1.97
C ARG A 93 4.66 12.70 0.56
N THR A 94 5.23 11.59 0.12
CA THR A 94 5.06 11.09 -1.26
C THR A 94 4.06 9.93 -1.37
N THR A 95 3.62 9.36 -0.25
CA THR A 95 2.63 8.28 -0.25
C THR A 95 1.23 8.82 -0.01
N VAL A 96 0.31 8.47 -0.90
CA VAL A 96 -1.11 8.79 -0.77
C VAL A 96 -1.92 7.53 -1.04
N TYR A 97 -2.79 7.19 -0.09
CA TYR A 97 -3.79 6.15 -0.20
C TYR A 97 -5.13 6.81 -0.50
N THR A 98 -5.81 6.32 -1.52
CA THR A 98 -7.15 6.79 -1.88
C THR A 98 -8.08 5.59 -1.95
N ILE A 99 -9.17 5.63 -1.18
CA ILE A 99 -10.25 4.65 -1.24
C ILE A 99 -11.40 5.29 -1.99
N THR A 100 -11.83 4.65 -3.07
CA THR A 100 -13.01 5.07 -3.84
C THR A 100 -14.16 4.08 -3.64
N ASP A 101 -15.27 4.31 -4.32
CA ASP A 101 -16.42 3.39 -4.36
C ASP A 101 -16.21 2.15 -5.25
N ARG A 102 -15.07 2.05 -5.96
CA ARG A 102 -14.77 0.92 -6.85
C ARG A 102 -13.40 0.27 -6.66
N ARG A 103 -12.44 1.01 -6.13
CA ARG A 103 -11.05 0.56 -6.03
C ARG A 103 -10.31 1.23 -4.87
N VAL A 104 -9.20 0.62 -4.49
CA VAL A 104 -8.17 1.28 -3.69
C VAL A 104 -7.03 1.67 -4.62
N VAL A 105 -6.59 2.92 -4.51
CA VAL A 105 -5.42 3.44 -5.21
C VAL A 105 -4.32 3.71 -4.20
N LEU A 106 -3.15 3.11 -4.43
CA LEU A 106 -1.96 3.35 -3.64
C LEU A 106 -0.94 4.07 -4.53
N HIS A 107 -0.70 5.34 -4.24
CA HIS A 107 0.37 6.10 -4.85
C HIS A 107 1.55 6.14 -3.89
N THR A 108 2.68 5.57 -4.29
CA THR A 108 3.85 5.40 -3.42
C THR A 108 5.12 5.61 -4.22
N GLY A 109 6.10 6.29 -3.65
CA GLY A 109 7.44 6.37 -4.23
C GLY A 109 8.19 7.61 -3.79
N ILE A 110 9.46 7.44 -3.39
CA ILE A 110 10.34 8.57 -3.07
C ILE A 110 11.05 9.04 -4.34
N ALA A 111 11.77 8.13 -5.00
CA ALA A 111 12.52 8.42 -6.23
C ALA A 111 11.72 8.06 -7.51
N LEU A 112 10.95 6.98 -7.46
CA LEU A 112 10.13 6.50 -8.58
C LEU A 112 8.67 6.38 -8.11
N PRO A 113 7.81 7.37 -8.39
CA PRO A 113 6.40 7.32 -8.06
C PRO A 113 5.70 6.21 -8.85
N VAL A 114 5.05 5.30 -8.14
CA VAL A 114 4.26 4.21 -8.70
C VAL A 114 2.84 4.32 -8.18
N THR A 115 1.87 4.13 -9.07
CA THR A 115 0.46 4.09 -8.71
C THR A 115 -0.09 2.69 -8.95
N HIS A 116 -0.56 2.05 -7.88
CA HIS A 116 -1.19 0.74 -7.92
C HIS A 116 -2.70 0.89 -7.73
N ASN A 117 -3.46 0.48 -8.75
CA ASN A 117 -4.92 0.44 -8.70
C ASN A 117 -5.37 -0.98 -8.38
N VAL A 118 -6.10 -1.16 -7.29
CA VAL A 118 -6.66 -2.44 -6.86
C VAL A 118 -8.19 -2.36 -6.90
N PRO A 119 -8.85 -2.88 -7.95
CA PRO A 119 -10.30 -2.95 -8.03
C PRO A 119 -10.88 -3.85 -6.94
N PHE A 120 -12.03 -3.47 -6.36
CA PHE A 120 -12.71 -4.28 -5.33
C PHE A 120 -13.10 -5.67 -5.85
N ALA A 121 -13.40 -5.82 -7.14
CA ALA A 121 -13.63 -7.12 -7.77
C ALA A 121 -12.46 -8.11 -7.60
N GLN A 122 -11.23 -7.60 -7.43
CA GLN A 122 -10.02 -8.40 -7.25
C GLN A 122 -9.62 -8.57 -5.78
N VAL A 123 -10.33 -7.93 -4.84
CA VAL A 123 -10.09 -8.07 -3.40
C VAL A 123 -10.88 -9.27 -2.89
N GLU A 124 -10.18 -10.28 -2.37
CA GLU A 124 -10.75 -11.47 -1.73
C GLU A 124 -11.12 -11.19 -0.26
N GLY A 125 -10.37 -10.32 0.39
CA GLY A 125 -10.66 -9.87 1.74
C GLY A 125 -9.72 -8.76 2.18
N ALA A 126 -10.17 -7.96 3.15
CA ALA A 126 -9.33 -6.99 3.84
C ALA A 126 -9.24 -7.41 5.31
N ALA A 127 -8.05 -7.27 5.90
CA ALA A 127 -7.89 -7.42 7.33
C ALA A 127 -7.44 -6.09 7.93
N LEU A 128 -7.66 -5.92 9.23
CA LEU A 128 -7.16 -4.79 9.99
C LEU A 128 -6.20 -5.30 11.06
N ARG A 129 -5.00 -4.73 11.08
CA ARG A 129 -4.11 -4.79 12.23
C ARG A 129 -4.16 -3.43 12.92
N ALA A 130 -5.08 -3.28 13.87
CA ALA A 130 -5.19 -2.10 14.72
C ALA A 130 -3.97 -2.00 15.65
N LEU A 131 -3.53 -0.78 15.93
CA LEU A 131 -2.41 -0.48 16.80
C LEU A 131 -2.87 0.40 17.95
N THR A 132 -2.14 0.35 19.06
CA THR A 132 -2.50 1.08 20.28
C THR A 132 -2.39 2.61 20.15
N ASP A 133 -1.75 3.09 19.08
CA ASP A 133 -1.61 4.51 18.77
C ASP A 133 -2.77 5.05 17.90
N GLY A 134 -3.82 4.25 17.66
CA GLY A 134 -4.96 4.59 16.81
C GLY A 134 -4.69 4.44 15.30
N SER A 135 -3.45 4.16 14.91
CA SER A 135 -3.13 3.82 13.53
C SER A 135 -3.27 2.32 13.26
N GLY A 136 -3.14 1.90 12.01
CA GLY A 136 -3.33 0.49 11.65
C GLY A 136 -2.75 0.14 10.30
N ASP A 137 -2.44 -1.13 10.12
CA ASP A 137 -2.08 -1.67 8.82
C ASP A 137 -3.28 -2.42 8.24
N LEU A 138 -3.66 -2.07 7.00
CA LEU A 138 -4.79 -2.69 6.29
C LEU A 138 -4.27 -3.49 5.08
N PRO A 139 -3.91 -4.78 5.26
CA PRO A 139 -3.56 -5.64 4.14
C PRO A 139 -4.80 -6.02 3.31
N LEU A 140 -4.67 -5.90 2.00
CA LEU A 140 -5.66 -6.34 1.02
C LEU A 140 -5.21 -7.68 0.44
N ARG A 141 -6.01 -8.73 0.65
CA ARG A 141 -5.82 -10.02 0.01
C ARG A 141 -6.38 -9.95 -1.40
N LEU A 142 -5.51 -10.16 -2.38
CA LEU A 142 -5.88 -10.18 -3.80
C LEU A 142 -6.26 -11.60 -4.23
N ARG A 143 -7.16 -11.69 -5.21
CA ARG A 143 -7.52 -12.97 -5.84
C ARG A 143 -6.30 -13.67 -6.45
N PRO A 144 -6.27 -15.01 -6.46
CA PRO A 144 -5.20 -15.78 -7.11
C PRO A 144 -5.06 -15.39 -8.59
N GLY A 145 -3.86 -15.01 -9.02
CA GLY A 145 -3.54 -14.65 -10.41
C GLY A 145 -3.03 -13.22 -10.60
N LEU A 146 -3.38 -12.29 -9.71
CA LEU A 146 -2.79 -10.94 -9.71
C LEU A 146 -1.52 -10.94 -8.86
N ARG A 147 -0.36 -10.69 -9.47
CA ARG A 147 0.92 -10.57 -8.76
C ARG A 147 1.50 -9.19 -9.04
N ILE A 148 1.66 -8.40 -7.99
CA ILE A 148 2.45 -7.17 -8.04
C ILE A 148 3.86 -7.53 -7.58
N ALA A 149 4.89 -7.05 -8.29
CA ALA A 149 6.27 -7.30 -7.91
C ALA A 149 6.54 -6.80 -6.48
N TYR A 150 7.00 -7.68 -5.60
CA TYR A 150 7.21 -7.39 -4.18
C TYR A 150 8.15 -6.19 -3.97
N LEU A 151 9.21 -6.07 -4.77
CA LEU A 151 10.16 -4.96 -4.71
C LEU A 151 9.53 -3.61 -5.11
N GLN A 152 8.61 -3.61 -6.07
CA GLN A 152 7.91 -2.39 -6.49
C GLN A 152 6.87 -1.94 -5.45
N LEU A 153 6.30 -2.91 -4.73
CA LEU A 153 5.34 -2.65 -3.67
C LEU A 153 6.02 -2.40 -2.32
N TRP A 154 7.31 -2.72 -2.17
CA TRP A 154 8.09 -2.39 -0.98
C TRP A 154 8.24 -0.85 -0.88
N PRO A 155 7.99 -0.21 0.27
CA PRO A 155 7.80 -0.77 1.62
C PRO A 155 6.37 -1.22 1.95
N HIS A 156 5.37 -0.93 1.12
CA HIS A 156 3.94 -1.17 1.34
C HIS A 156 3.43 -2.61 1.09
N ALA A 157 4.32 -3.55 0.75
CA ALA A 157 3.98 -4.97 0.72
C ALA A 157 3.95 -5.54 2.15
N ARG A 158 3.04 -6.49 2.41
CA ARG A 158 3.07 -7.24 3.67
C ARG A 158 4.41 -8.01 3.80
N PRO A 159 5.15 -7.83 4.90
CA PRO A 159 6.46 -8.45 5.03
C PRO A 159 6.35 -9.98 5.02
N TRP A 160 7.31 -10.64 4.37
CA TRP A 160 7.46 -12.10 4.28
C TRP A 160 6.39 -12.85 3.46
N ARG A 161 5.51 -12.14 2.74
CA ARG A 161 4.52 -12.74 1.80
C ARG A 161 4.96 -12.56 0.34
N ILE A 162 6.12 -13.12 -0.02
CA ILE A 162 6.74 -12.94 -1.34
C ILE A 162 5.99 -13.70 -2.45
N ALA A 163 5.43 -14.89 -2.13
CA ALA A 163 4.73 -15.73 -3.11
C ALA A 163 3.31 -15.24 -3.48
N ARG A 164 2.66 -14.51 -2.57
CA ARG A 164 1.36 -13.85 -2.78
C ARG A 164 1.45 -12.44 -2.19
N THR A 165 1.89 -11.49 -3.02
CA THR A 165 2.08 -10.10 -2.61
C THR A 165 0.74 -9.48 -2.22
N GLU A 166 0.58 -9.15 -0.95
CA GLU A 166 -0.59 -8.46 -0.41
C GLU A 166 -0.26 -6.95 -0.30
N PRO A 167 -0.87 -6.07 -1.12
CA PRO A 167 -0.75 -4.63 -0.94
C PRO A 167 -1.36 -4.23 0.39
N MET A 168 -0.63 -3.42 1.15
CA MET A 168 -1.01 -3.01 2.49
C MET A 168 -0.96 -1.50 2.61
N LEU A 169 -2.09 -0.90 3.00
CA LEU A 169 -2.07 0.49 3.46
C LEU A 169 -1.37 0.48 4.82
N ARG A 170 -0.20 1.12 4.91
CA ARG A 170 0.62 1.06 6.11
C ARG A 170 0.30 2.22 7.04
N SER A 171 0.23 1.95 8.34
CA SER A 171 0.12 2.94 9.41
C SER A 171 -0.89 4.05 9.09
N VAL A 172 -2.07 3.64 8.63
CA VAL A 172 -3.21 4.50 8.32
C VAL A 172 -3.71 5.12 9.62
N PRO A 173 -3.91 6.45 9.68
CA PRO A 173 -4.54 7.09 10.84
C PRO A 173 -6.02 6.72 10.94
N ASP A 174 -6.57 6.67 12.16
CA ASP A 174 -7.97 6.30 12.45
C ASP A 174 -8.37 4.97 11.82
N ALA A 175 -7.53 3.95 12.01
CA ALA A 175 -7.59 2.74 11.21
C ALA A 175 -8.89 1.94 11.36
N ASP A 176 -9.54 2.00 12.53
CA ASP A 176 -10.85 1.38 12.74
C ASP A 176 -11.92 2.02 11.85
N ALA A 177 -11.95 3.36 11.81
CA ALA A 177 -12.89 4.12 10.99
C ALA A 177 -12.64 3.87 9.49
N VAL A 178 -11.36 3.85 9.08
CA VAL A 178 -10.98 3.60 7.69
C VAL A 178 -11.27 2.16 7.28
N ALA A 179 -11.03 1.18 8.16
CA ALA A 179 -11.36 -0.22 7.90
C ALA A 179 -12.88 -0.43 7.78
N ALA A 180 -13.67 0.19 8.65
CA ALA A 180 -15.12 0.15 8.56
C ALA A 180 -15.64 0.83 7.27
N LEU A 181 -15.03 1.94 6.86
CA LEU A 181 -15.34 2.61 5.59
C LEU A 181 -15.01 1.72 4.40
N LEU A 182 -13.84 1.06 4.41
CA LEU A 182 -13.44 0.12 3.36
C LEU A 182 -14.39 -1.07 3.28
N ALA A 183 -14.77 -1.66 4.42
CA ALA A 183 -15.71 -2.77 4.48
C ALA A 183 -17.06 -2.37 3.85
N ARG A 184 -17.63 -1.23 4.25
CA ARG A 184 -18.88 -0.70 3.66
C ARG A 184 -18.75 -0.44 2.16
N ALA A 185 -17.60 0.07 1.70
CA ALA A 185 -17.37 0.33 0.27
C ALA A 185 -17.34 -0.98 -0.55
N VAL A 186 -16.66 -2.01 -0.03
CA VAL A 186 -16.57 -3.33 -0.67
C VAL A 186 -17.95 -4.01 -0.70
N GLU A 187 -18.71 -3.96 0.38
CA GLU A 187 -20.07 -4.50 0.47
C GLU A 187 -21.03 -3.80 -0.51
N ALA A 188 -21.02 -2.46 -0.53
CA ALA A 188 -21.84 -1.69 -1.47
C ALA A 188 -21.50 -1.99 -2.93
N HIS A 189 -20.22 -2.17 -3.24
CA HIS A 189 -19.78 -2.56 -4.58
C HIS A 189 -20.23 -3.97 -4.96
N ALA A 190 -20.18 -4.92 -4.02
CA ALA A 190 -20.66 -6.29 -4.23
C ALA A 190 -22.18 -6.32 -4.51
N ALA A 191 -22.97 -5.56 -3.75
CA ALA A 191 -24.43 -5.46 -3.94
C ALA A 191 -24.78 -4.83 -5.31
N ALA A 192 -24.10 -3.75 -5.69
CA ALA A 192 -24.29 -3.11 -6.99
C ALA A 192 -23.92 -4.05 -8.16
N SER A 193 -22.84 -4.82 -8.01
CA SER A 193 -22.37 -5.76 -9.03
C SER A 193 -23.31 -6.96 -9.22
N GLN A 194 -23.96 -7.43 -8.16
CA GLN A 194 -24.97 -8.50 -8.24
C GLN A 194 -26.25 -8.05 -8.96
N THR A 195 -26.54 -6.74 -8.94
CA THR A 195 -27.71 -6.15 -9.61
C THR A 195 -27.51 -6.10 -11.13
N VAL A 196 -26.27 -5.96 -11.60
CA VAL A 196 -25.90 -6.01 -13.02
C VAL A 196 -25.66 -7.46 -13.43
N ARG A 197 -26.70 -8.31 -13.42
CA ARG A 197 -26.61 -9.61 -14.08
C ARG A 197 -26.43 -9.38 -15.58
N PRO A 198 -25.35 -9.87 -16.22
CA PRO A 198 -25.24 -9.77 -17.66
C PRO A 198 -26.39 -10.57 -18.27
N VAL A 199 -27.24 -9.90 -19.05
CA VAL A 199 -28.20 -10.58 -19.92
C VAL A 199 -27.35 -11.35 -20.93
N ILE A 200 -27.25 -12.66 -20.74
CA ILE A 200 -26.70 -13.56 -21.76
C ILE A 200 -27.71 -13.53 -22.89
N VAL A 201 -27.49 -12.69 -23.90
CA VAL A 201 -28.22 -12.79 -25.17
C VAL A 201 -27.73 -14.07 -25.83
N PRO A 202 -28.56 -15.12 -25.96
CA PRO A 202 -28.16 -16.29 -26.71
C PRO A 202 -27.87 -15.82 -28.13
N ARG A 203 -26.64 -16.06 -28.61
CA ARG A 203 -26.32 -15.84 -30.01
C ARG A 203 -27.26 -16.76 -30.79
N SER A 204 -28.27 -16.18 -31.47
CA SER A 204 -29.17 -16.95 -32.32
C SER A 204 -28.29 -17.72 -33.31
N ARG A 205 -28.31 -19.04 -33.18
CA ARG A 205 -27.61 -19.93 -34.10
C ARG A 205 -28.34 -19.79 -35.42
N ALA A 206 -27.85 -18.92 -36.30
CA ALA A 206 -28.30 -18.88 -37.67
C ALA A 206 -28.22 -20.32 -38.19
N VAL A 207 -29.38 -20.86 -38.55
CA VAL A 207 -29.50 -22.16 -39.19
C VAL A 207 -28.68 -22.06 -40.46
N GLN A 208 -27.52 -22.70 -40.45
CA GLN A 208 -26.69 -22.85 -41.62
C GLN A 208 -27.38 -23.92 -42.48
N GLU A 209 -28.41 -23.52 -43.21
CA GLU A 209 -28.92 -24.31 -44.32
C GLU A 209 -27.75 -24.53 -45.26
N ASN A 210 -27.39 -25.80 -45.44
CA ASN A 210 -26.30 -26.25 -46.30
C ASN A 210 -26.91 -26.67 -47.64
N PRO A 211 -26.93 -25.82 -48.69
CA PRO A 211 -27.47 -26.19 -49.99
C PRO A 211 -26.42 -26.99 -50.77
N GLY A 212 -26.04 -28.17 -50.27
CA GLY A 212 -24.88 -28.90 -50.79
C GLY A 212 -24.92 -30.41 -50.67
N ARG A 213 -26.09 -31.03 -50.42
CA ARG A 213 -26.26 -32.48 -50.56
C ARG A 213 -26.94 -32.78 -51.89
N LEU A 214 -26.13 -32.91 -52.95
CA LEU A 214 -26.53 -33.71 -54.10
C LEU A 214 -26.40 -35.18 -53.71
N VAL A 215 -27.56 -35.83 -53.60
CA VAL A 215 -27.71 -37.27 -53.54
C VAL A 215 -27.37 -37.80 -54.94
N ALA A 216 -26.28 -38.55 -55.06
CA ALA A 216 -26.06 -39.43 -56.20
C ALA A 216 -26.35 -40.85 -55.70
N ALA A 217 -27.52 -41.34 -56.06
CA ALA A 217 -27.85 -42.75 -56.11
C ALA A 217 -27.63 -43.24 -57.54
N GLU A 218 -27.25 -44.51 -57.63
CA GLU A 218 -27.10 -45.37 -58.83
C GLU A 218 -25.79 -45.24 -59.63
#